data_AF-A0A5M6A444-F1
#
_entry.id   AF-A0A5M6A444-F1
#
_cell.length_a   1.000
_cell.length_b   1.000
_cell.length_c   1.000
_cell.angle_alpha   90.00
_cell.angle_beta   90.00
_cell.angle_gamma   90.00
#
_symmetry.space_group_name_H-M   'P 1'
#
loop_
_entity.id
_entity.type
_entity.pdbx_description
1 polymer ?
#
loop_
_entity_poly.entity_id
_entity_poly.type
_entity_poly.pdbx_seq_one_letter_code
_entity_poly.pdbx_strand_id
1 'polypeptide(L)'
;MANRKVTKCLSIKLLLVISLFFVATATKAQNKIQVTSFNRMETDVTARITAPQRDQNGEVCALIRIVTTEKDLMFEPDALGIVSRENKPGEIWLYIPRGARRISIMHDKFGVLRNYFYPDIIEKATVYEMEIQIGDGTQQTPTNTNTQLIVMRPDPATADIYIDDEKVPTENGLFTATMKKGTHTYRVESPMYAPEAGVIDLGSEQKIMSVTLKPRFGYLEIFSLPEQDAKVFINNELAGQTPYKSDRMPLQEYRIRIEKDFFFPMDSTVTIFAGKTSSLTFKMKSTIKPKEPRRTLVMAEVGYHPSQISFGAMVGIVSKNGAYLRFRSDFGSASTEQECDDTGALSNGAGTPYYKEGVTTKARMSITAGYLRQIIKPLYAYIGAGYGNRALAWETIDGELVKNTDHSATGVAAELGAIGRLGQFAVSVGFQTVNFKYHELSAGIGFFF
;
A
#
# COMPACT_ATOMS: atom_id res chain seq x y z
N MET A 1 69.70 -30.16 -43.86
CA MET A 1 69.70 -29.07 -44.86
C MET A 1 70.18 -29.64 -46.17
N ALA A 2 69.29 -29.93 -47.11
CA ALA A 2 69.67 -30.38 -48.42
C ALA A 2 68.59 -30.10 -49.46
N ASN A 3 69.08 -29.52 -50.56
CA ASN A 3 68.76 -29.79 -51.94
C ASN A 3 67.58 -29.13 -52.67
N ARG A 4 67.97 -28.71 -53.87
CA ARG A 4 67.30 -27.95 -54.93
C ARG A 4 67.06 -28.90 -56.10
N LYS A 5 65.90 -28.83 -56.78
CA LYS A 5 65.60 -29.22 -58.19
C LYS A 5 64.08 -29.04 -58.42
N VAL A 6 63.57 -28.16 -59.29
CA VAL A 6 63.48 -28.18 -60.78
C VAL A 6 62.46 -29.20 -61.34
N THR A 7 61.26 -28.68 -61.67
CA THR A 7 60.41 -28.82 -62.88
C THR A 7 59.95 -30.19 -63.45
N LYS A 8 58.62 -30.40 -63.61
CA LYS A 8 57.83 -30.52 -64.90
C LYS A 8 56.48 -31.29 -64.78
N CYS A 9 55.49 -30.85 -65.60
CA CYS A 9 54.36 -31.60 -66.23
C CYS A 9 53.23 -32.12 -65.29
N LEU A 10 51.93 -32.16 -65.61
CA LEU A 10 51.14 -32.13 -66.86
C LEU A 10 49.62 -31.97 -66.52
N SER A 11 48.83 -31.41 -67.45
CA SER A 11 47.41 -31.71 -67.77
C SER A 11 46.25 -31.28 -66.84
N ILE A 12 45.59 -30.15 -67.18
CA ILE A 12 44.11 -30.02 -67.15
C ILE A 12 43.65 -29.24 -68.41
N LYS A 13 43.71 -29.89 -69.57
CA LYS A 13 42.90 -29.55 -70.75
C LYS A 13 41.82 -30.63 -70.86
N LEU A 14 40.75 -30.57 -70.06
CA LEU A 14 39.56 -31.41 -70.30
C LEU A 14 38.25 -30.92 -69.64
N LEU A 15 38.12 -29.65 -69.22
CA LEU A 15 36.89 -29.27 -68.49
C LEU A 15 36.28 -27.90 -68.82
N LEU A 16 36.70 -27.19 -69.88
CA LEU A 16 36.29 -25.78 -70.01
C LEU A 16 35.84 -25.26 -71.37
N VAL A 17 35.68 -26.08 -72.43
CA VAL A 17 35.23 -25.52 -73.72
C VAL A 17 34.24 -26.40 -74.50
N ILE A 18 33.47 -27.26 -73.81
CA ILE A 18 32.23 -27.83 -74.36
C ILE A 18 31.09 -27.46 -73.39
N SER A 19 30.62 -26.22 -73.50
CA SER A 19 29.29 -25.80 -73.05
C SER A 19 28.89 -24.57 -73.86
N LEU A 20 28.79 -24.77 -75.17
CA LEU A 20 27.96 -23.95 -76.03
C LEU A 20 26.59 -24.64 -76.05
N PHE A 21 25.52 -23.85 -75.90
CA PHE A 21 24.11 -24.24 -75.92
C PHE A 21 23.51 -24.88 -74.65
N PHE A 22 23.25 -24.05 -73.65
CA PHE A 22 21.91 -23.97 -73.06
C PHE A 22 21.73 -22.55 -72.50
N VAL A 23 21.22 -21.64 -73.32
CA VAL A 23 20.70 -20.36 -72.82
C VAL A 23 19.43 -20.71 -72.06
N ALA A 24 19.55 -20.90 -70.74
CA ALA A 24 18.40 -20.85 -69.86
C ALA A 24 17.88 -19.41 -69.92
N THR A 25 16.84 -19.19 -70.72
CA THR A 25 16.01 -18.00 -70.61
C THR A 25 15.38 -18.04 -69.22
N ALA A 26 16.00 -17.35 -68.27
CA ALA A 26 15.36 -17.02 -67.01
C ALA A 26 14.21 -16.07 -67.35
N THR A 27 13.02 -16.63 -67.63
CA THR A 27 11.78 -15.88 -67.68
C THR A 27 11.60 -15.24 -66.31
N LYS A 28 11.77 -13.92 -66.23
CA LYS A 28 11.26 -13.17 -65.10
C LYS A 28 9.76 -13.44 -65.05
N ALA A 29 9.29 -14.18 -64.04
CA ALA A 29 7.87 -14.32 -63.78
C ALA A 29 7.32 -12.93 -63.50
N GLN A 30 6.67 -12.34 -64.51
CA GLN A 30 5.97 -11.08 -64.37
C GLN A 30 4.72 -11.38 -63.55
N ASN A 31 4.56 -10.71 -62.40
CA ASN A 31 3.38 -10.88 -61.56
C ASN A 31 2.15 -10.34 -62.31
N LYS A 32 1.32 -11.26 -62.81
CA LYS A 32 0.15 -11.01 -63.67
C LYS A 32 -1.18 -11.34 -62.97
N ILE A 33 -1.12 -11.73 -61.70
CA ILE A 33 -2.28 -12.01 -60.85
C ILE A 33 -2.64 -10.72 -60.11
N GLN A 34 -3.88 -10.27 -60.22
CA GLN A 34 -4.41 -9.13 -59.48
C GLN A 34 -5.79 -9.48 -58.89
N VAL A 35 -6.02 -9.07 -57.64
CA VAL A 35 -7.36 -9.10 -57.04
C VAL A 35 -8.05 -7.79 -57.41
N THR A 36 -9.13 -7.87 -58.17
CA THR A 36 -9.90 -6.70 -58.64
C THR A 36 -10.92 -6.24 -57.62
N SER A 37 -11.51 -7.18 -56.88
CA SER A 37 -12.50 -6.89 -55.85
C SER A 37 -12.45 -7.94 -54.72
N PHE A 38 -12.83 -7.52 -53.52
CA PHE A 38 -13.06 -8.40 -52.38
C PHE A 38 -14.23 -7.85 -51.57
N ASN A 39 -15.36 -8.56 -51.58
CA ASN A 39 -16.61 -8.09 -51.00
C ASN A 39 -17.18 -9.12 -50.03
N ARG A 40 -17.74 -8.65 -48.90
CA ARG A 40 -18.55 -9.46 -48.00
C ARG A 40 -19.93 -9.69 -48.61
N MET A 41 -20.36 -10.95 -48.67
CA MET A 41 -21.66 -11.34 -49.23
C MET A 41 -22.67 -11.54 -48.09
N GLU A 42 -23.34 -10.46 -47.68
CA GLU A 42 -24.25 -10.49 -46.52
C GLU A 42 -25.43 -11.44 -46.67
N THR A 43 -25.93 -11.58 -47.91
CA THR A 43 -27.10 -12.43 -48.22
C THR A 43 -26.73 -13.88 -48.53
N ASP A 44 -25.45 -14.20 -48.72
CA ASP A 44 -25.00 -15.55 -49.05
C ASP A 44 -24.78 -16.37 -47.77
N VAL A 45 -25.61 -17.39 -47.59
CA VAL A 45 -25.64 -18.24 -46.39
C VAL A 45 -24.83 -19.52 -46.54
N THR A 46 -24.06 -19.66 -47.63
CA THR A 46 -23.40 -20.93 -48.00
C THR A 46 -22.45 -21.45 -46.92
N ALA A 47 -21.58 -20.59 -46.38
CA ALA A 47 -20.65 -20.96 -45.30
C ALA A 47 -21.36 -21.36 -44.00
N ARG A 48 -22.60 -20.89 -43.82
CA ARG A 48 -23.38 -21.08 -42.58
C ARG A 48 -24.30 -22.28 -42.62
N ILE A 49 -24.93 -22.55 -43.77
CA ILE A 49 -26.04 -23.51 -43.90
C ILE A 49 -25.77 -24.54 -45.01
N THR A 50 -25.43 -24.08 -46.21
CA THR A 50 -25.43 -24.94 -47.41
C THR A 50 -24.22 -25.88 -47.47
N ALA A 51 -23.03 -25.39 -47.13
CA ALA A 51 -21.79 -26.17 -47.17
C ALA A 51 -20.83 -25.74 -46.05
N PRO A 52 -21.19 -25.90 -44.76
CA PRO A 52 -20.33 -25.49 -43.67
C PRO A 52 -19.12 -26.42 -43.52
N GLN A 53 -17.93 -25.85 -43.37
CA GLN A 53 -16.71 -26.55 -42.97
C GLN A 53 -16.25 -26.07 -41.60
N ARG A 54 -15.68 -26.96 -40.79
CA ARG A 54 -15.19 -26.62 -39.44
C ARG A 54 -13.67 -26.68 -39.38
N ASP A 55 -13.08 -25.73 -38.68
CA ASP A 55 -11.65 -25.73 -38.41
C ASP A 55 -11.28 -26.75 -37.31
N GLN A 56 -9.97 -26.82 -36.99
CA GLN A 56 -9.45 -27.72 -35.95
C GLN A 56 -10.01 -27.43 -34.55
N ASN A 57 -10.57 -26.24 -34.34
CA ASN A 57 -11.18 -25.80 -33.08
C ASN A 57 -12.71 -26.02 -33.06
N GLY A 58 -13.27 -26.59 -34.14
CA GLY A 58 -14.70 -26.82 -34.29
C GLY A 58 -15.50 -25.57 -34.66
N GLU A 59 -14.87 -24.42 -34.91
CA GLU A 59 -15.56 -23.22 -35.40
C GLU A 59 -15.88 -23.34 -36.89
N VAL A 60 -17.04 -22.83 -37.30
CA VAL A 60 -17.44 -22.82 -38.71
C VAL A 60 -16.59 -21.80 -39.46
N CYS A 61 -15.89 -22.24 -40.50
CA CYS A 61 -15.03 -21.41 -41.32
C CYS A 61 -15.81 -20.35 -42.09
N ALA A 62 -15.10 -19.29 -42.49
CA ALA A 62 -15.55 -18.44 -43.58
C ALA A 62 -15.36 -19.16 -44.92
N LEU A 63 -16.13 -18.76 -45.93
CA LEU A 63 -15.95 -19.18 -47.31
C LEU A 63 -15.52 -18.00 -48.16
N ILE A 64 -14.38 -18.09 -48.84
CA ILE A 64 -13.99 -17.14 -49.88
C ILE A 64 -14.24 -17.81 -51.24
N ARG A 65 -15.19 -17.25 -51.98
CA ARG A 65 -15.51 -17.61 -53.37
C ARG A 65 -14.61 -16.79 -54.29
N ILE A 66 -13.58 -17.42 -54.80
CA ILE A 66 -12.62 -16.79 -55.70
C ILE A 66 -13.13 -16.95 -57.13
N VAL A 67 -13.66 -15.89 -57.71
CA VAL A 67 -14.14 -15.86 -59.10
C VAL A 67 -12.93 -15.78 -60.03
N THR A 68 -12.69 -16.86 -60.77
CA THR A 68 -11.54 -17.00 -61.68
C THR A 68 -11.75 -18.12 -62.70
N THR A 69 -11.28 -17.89 -63.92
CA THR A 69 -11.22 -18.89 -64.99
C THR A 69 -10.02 -19.83 -64.84
N GLU A 70 -8.96 -19.42 -64.13
CA GLU A 70 -7.77 -20.23 -63.88
C GLU A 70 -7.91 -21.03 -62.59
N LYS A 71 -7.69 -22.34 -62.68
CA LYS A 71 -7.86 -23.28 -61.55
C LYS A 71 -6.54 -23.73 -60.94
N ASP A 72 -5.43 -23.54 -61.63
CA ASP A 72 -4.10 -23.97 -61.18
C ASP A 72 -3.43 -22.95 -60.23
N LEU A 73 -4.20 -22.02 -59.66
CA LEU A 73 -3.73 -21.10 -58.63
C LEU A 73 -3.36 -21.87 -57.36
N MET A 74 -2.21 -21.57 -56.77
CA MET A 74 -1.77 -22.05 -55.46
C MET A 74 -1.97 -20.96 -54.41
N PHE A 75 -2.34 -21.35 -53.19
CA PHE A 75 -2.65 -20.41 -52.12
C PHE A 75 -1.76 -20.68 -50.90
N GLU A 76 -1.08 -19.64 -50.43
CA GLU A 76 -0.31 -19.64 -49.19
C GLU A 76 -1.08 -18.83 -48.14
N PRO A 77 -1.68 -19.47 -47.13
CA PRO A 77 -2.39 -18.77 -46.07
C PRO A 77 -1.46 -18.06 -45.09
N ASP A 78 -2.06 -17.34 -44.14
CA ASP A 78 -1.38 -16.95 -42.92
C ASP A 78 -1.23 -18.13 -41.94
N ALA A 79 -0.84 -17.84 -40.69
CA ALA A 79 -0.60 -18.85 -39.66
C ALA A 79 -1.83 -19.72 -39.32
N LEU A 80 -3.04 -19.29 -39.67
CA LEU A 80 -4.27 -20.04 -39.41
C LEU A 80 -4.56 -21.11 -40.48
N GLY A 81 -3.92 -21.03 -41.64
CA GLY A 81 -4.05 -22.05 -42.68
C GLY A 81 -5.31 -21.94 -43.56
N ILE A 82 -5.46 -22.90 -44.46
CA ILE A 82 -6.68 -23.14 -45.25
C ILE A 82 -7.23 -24.48 -44.80
N VAL A 83 -8.51 -24.52 -44.42
CA VAL A 83 -9.16 -25.75 -43.94
C VAL A 83 -9.48 -26.69 -45.09
N SER A 84 -10.03 -26.15 -46.17
CA SER A 84 -10.26 -26.93 -47.38
C SER A 84 -10.36 -26.04 -48.61
N ARG A 85 -10.14 -26.67 -49.77
CA ARG A 85 -10.26 -26.06 -51.10
C ARG A 85 -11.16 -26.92 -51.96
N GLU A 86 -12.10 -26.30 -52.64
CA GLU A 86 -12.92 -26.93 -53.68
C GLU A 86 -12.87 -26.12 -54.97
N ASN A 87 -12.52 -26.76 -56.09
CA ASN A 87 -12.60 -26.12 -57.40
C ASN A 87 -14.03 -26.32 -57.96
N LYS A 88 -14.72 -25.22 -58.29
CA LYS A 88 -16.04 -25.22 -58.95
C LYS A 88 -15.93 -24.62 -60.36
N PRO A 89 -16.91 -24.85 -61.25
CA PRO A 89 -16.97 -24.10 -62.52
C PRO A 89 -17.01 -22.59 -62.25
N GLY A 90 -16.10 -21.82 -62.86
CA GLY A 90 -16.05 -20.36 -62.72
C GLY A 90 -15.48 -19.79 -61.41
N GLU A 91 -15.36 -20.60 -60.34
CA GLU A 91 -14.81 -20.13 -59.06
C GLU A 91 -13.98 -21.19 -58.27
N ILE A 92 -13.19 -20.77 -57.29
CA ILE A 92 -12.49 -21.63 -56.33
C ILE A 92 -13.02 -21.28 -54.95
N TRP A 93 -13.46 -22.27 -54.20
CA TRP A 93 -13.92 -22.11 -52.83
C TRP A 93 -12.77 -22.41 -51.88
N LEU A 94 -12.43 -21.44 -51.03
CA LEU A 94 -11.48 -21.61 -49.94
C LEU A 94 -12.20 -21.44 -48.60
N TYR A 95 -12.10 -22.46 -47.75
CA TYR A 95 -12.59 -22.38 -46.38
C TYR A 95 -11.46 -21.94 -45.47
N ILE A 96 -11.63 -20.79 -44.82
CA ILE A 96 -10.58 -20.13 -44.05
C ILE A 96 -11.07 -19.89 -42.61
N PRO A 97 -10.23 -20.15 -41.59
CA PRO A 97 -10.59 -19.90 -40.19
C PRO A 97 -10.85 -18.42 -39.89
N ARG A 98 -11.61 -18.18 -38.82
CA ARG A 98 -11.86 -16.83 -38.31
C ARG A 98 -10.56 -16.13 -37.94
N GLY A 99 -10.45 -14.85 -38.28
CA GLY A 99 -9.31 -14.02 -37.90
C GLY A 99 -8.15 -14.07 -38.89
N ALA A 100 -8.28 -14.80 -40.00
CA ALA A 100 -7.32 -14.74 -41.08
C ALA A 100 -7.21 -13.31 -41.63
N ARG A 101 -5.98 -12.89 -41.93
CA ARG A 101 -5.64 -11.50 -42.26
C ARG A 101 -5.02 -11.33 -43.63
N ARG A 102 -4.42 -12.40 -44.19
CA ARG A 102 -3.78 -12.34 -45.50
C ARG A 102 -3.78 -13.68 -46.23
N ILE A 103 -3.53 -13.62 -47.53
CA ILE A 103 -3.27 -14.76 -48.40
C ILE A 103 -2.26 -14.38 -49.48
N SER A 104 -1.41 -15.31 -49.90
CA SER A 104 -0.64 -15.17 -51.14
C SER A 104 -1.21 -16.10 -52.21
N ILE A 105 -1.25 -15.63 -53.46
CA ILE A 105 -1.78 -16.35 -54.61
C ILE A 105 -0.63 -16.54 -55.60
N MET A 106 -0.37 -17.77 -55.99
CA MET A 106 0.79 -18.19 -56.78
C MET A 106 0.34 -18.95 -58.02
N HIS A 107 1.06 -18.82 -59.11
CA HIS A 107 0.85 -19.62 -60.32
C HIS A 107 2.16 -19.74 -61.11
N ASP A 108 2.44 -20.93 -61.65
CA ASP A 108 3.70 -21.19 -62.37
C ASP A 108 3.91 -20.27 -63.57
N LYS A 109 2.83 -19.92 -64.29
CA LYS A 109 2.88 -19.05 -65.48
C LYS A 109 2.63 -17.57 -65.22
N PHE A 110 1.88 -17.24 -64.16
CA PHE A 110 1.36 -15.88 -63.94
C PHE A 110 2.02 -15.17 -62.74
N GLY A 111 3.00 -15.81 -62.11
CA GLY A 111 3.78 -15.24 -61.02
C GLY A 111 3.05 -15.30 -59.68
N VAL A 112 3.40 -14.39 -58.77
CA VAL A 112 2.95 -14.46 -57.38
C VAL A 112 2.42 -13.11 -56.90
N LEU A 113 1.18 -13.07 -56.43
CA LEU A 113 0.65 -12.01 -55.58
C LEU A 113 0.95 -12.37 -54.11
N ARG A 114 1.94 -11.69 -53.51
CA ARG A 114 2.36 -11.95 -52.13
C ARG A 114 1.58 -11.09 -51.13
N ASN A 115 1.16 -11.70 -50.02
CA ASN A 115 0.63 -11.00 -48.85
C ASN A 115 -0.52 -10.04 -49.17
N TYR A 116 -1.51 -10.49 -49.94
CA TYR A 116 -2.76 -9.76 -50.06
C TYR A 116 -3.46 -9.75 -48.70
N PHE A 117 -3.61 -8.57 -48.10
CA PHE A 117 -4.35 -8.38 -46.86
C PHE A 117 -5.83 -8.21 -47.16
N TYR A 118 -6.67 -8.95 -46.45
CA TYR A 118 -8.11 -8.77 -46.55
C TYR A 118 -8.49 -7.37 -46.04
N PRO A 119 -9.42 -6.66 -46.70
CA PRO A 119 -9.92 -5.36 -46.24
C PRO A 119 -10.49 -5.42 -44.82
N ASP A 120 -11.21 -6.50 -44.52
CA ASP A 120 -11.82 -6.77 -43.22
C ASP A 120 -11.22 -8.03 -42.58
N ILE A 121 -11.32 -8.13 -41.24
CA ILE A 121 -10.99 -9.37 -40.55
C ILE A 121 -12.00 -10.45 -40.95
N ILE A 122 -11.51 -11.62 -41.37
CA ILE A 122 -12.37 -12.72 -41.78
C ILE A 122 -13.22 -13.22 -40.60
N GLU A 123 -14.52 -12.98 -40.67
CA GLU A 123 -15.51 -13.47 -39.70
C GLU A 123 -15.97 -14.91 -39.98
N LYS A 124 -16.27 -15.66 -38.93
CA LYS A 124 -16.78 -17.04 -39.03
C LYS A 124 -18.12 -17.12 -39.78
N ALA A 125 -18.37 -18.24 -40.44
CA ALA A 125 -19.63 -18.55 -41.13
C ALA A 125 -20.11 -17.46 -42.11
N THR A 126 -19.20 -16.65 -42.64
CA THR A 126 -19.48 -15.56 -43.58
C THR A 126 -18.90 -15.90 -44.95
N VAL A 127 -19.60 -15.50 -46.01
CA VAL A 127 -19.15 -15.68 -47.39
C VAL A 127 -18.54 -14.37 -47.89
N TYR A 128 -17.41 -14.47 -48.57
CA TYR A 128 -16.73 -13.38 -49.26
C TYR A 128 -16.56 -13.75 -50.73
N GLU A 129 -16.67 -12.78 -51.62
CA GLU A 129 -16.38 -12.93 -53.04
C GLU A 129 -15.07 -12.21 -53.35
N MET A 130 -14.15 -12.89 -54.01
CA MET A 130 -12.86 -12.36 -54.45
C MET A 130 -12.75 -12.53 -55.96
N GLU A 131 -12.73 -11.44 -56.72
CA GLU A 131 -12.49 -11.52 -58.16
C GLU A 131 -10.99 -11.42 -58.45
N ILE A 132 -10.48 -12.37 -59.23
CA ILE A 132 -9.09 -12.37 -59.68
C ILE A 132 -9.04 -12.20 -61.19
N GLN A 133 -8.26 -11.21 -61.62
CA GLN A 133 -7.92 -11.03 -63.03
C GLN A 133 -6.50 -11.53 -63.29
N ILE A 134 -6.36 -12.32 -64.36
CA ILE A 134 -5.09 -12.85 -64.85
C ILE A 134 -4.85 -12.24 -66.22
N GLY A 135 -3.84 -11.40 -66.34
CA GLY A 135 -3.61 -10.60 -67.53
C GLY A 135 -2.71 -11.28 -68.57
N ASP A 136 -3.19 -11.40 -69.81
CA ASP A 136 -2.38 -11.63 -71.01
C ASP A 136 -1.85 -10.30 -71.53
N GLY A 137 -0.70 -9.86 -71.02
CA GLY A 137 0.28 -9.03 -71.76
C GLY A 137 -0.07 -7.59 -72.14
N THR A 138 -1.32 -7.15 -72.24
CA THR A 138 -1.65 -5.77 -72.64
C THR A 138 -2.96 -5.33 -72.00
N GLN A 139 -2.87 -4.93 -70.74
CA GLN A 139 -3.66 -3.85 -70.15
C GLN A 139 -3.00 -3.49 -68.82
N GLN A 140 -2.25 -2.38 -68.82
CA GLN A 140 -1.99 -1.65 -67.59
C GLN A 140 -3.32 -1.00 -67.18
N THR A 141 -4.12 -1.69 -66.39
CA THR A 141 -4.87 -0.97 -65.38
C THR A 141 -3.84 -0.47 -64.37
N PRO A 142 -3.84 0.83 -64.01
CA PRO A 142 -2.93 1.32 -63.00
C PRO A 142 -3.35 0.65 -61.69
N THR A 143 -2.63 -0.39 -61.28
CA THR A 143 -2.41 -0.61 -59.85
C THR A 143 -2.00 0.77 -59.34
N ASN A 144 -2.73 1.36 -58.39
CA ASN A 144 -2.33 2.62 -57.79
C ASN A 144 -1.03 2.36 -56.98
N THR A 145 0.09 2.22 -57.70
CA THR A 145 1.46 2.15 -57.21
C THR A 145 1.86 3.43 -56.48
N ASN A 146 0.98 4.43 -56.48
CA ASN A 146 1.10 5.68 -55.76
C ASN A 146 0.41 5.66 -54.39
N THR A 147 0.09 4.50 -53.81
CA THR A 147 -0.43 4.39 -52.43
C THR A 147 0.36 3.38 -51.60
N GLN A 148 0.37 3.54 -50.27
CA GLN A 148 1.13 2.75 -49.31
C GLN A 148 0.36 2.60 -47.98
N LEU A 149 0.46 1.41 -47.37
CA LEU A 149 -0.11 1.12 -46.05
C LEU A 149 0.68 1.81 -44.93
N ILE A 150 -0.04 2.53 -44.07
CA ILE A 150 0.45 3.07 -42.80
C ILE A 150 -0.25 2.39 -41.62
N VAL A 151 0.55 2.09 -40.59
CA VAL A 151 0.08 1.60 -39.29
C VAL A 151 0.68 2.49 -38.20
N MET A 152 -0.15 3.18 -37.42
CA MET A 152 0.28 4.04 -36.31
C MET A 152 -0.29 3.55 -34.97
N ARG A 153 0.59 3.45 -33.97
CA ARG A 153 0.26 3.05 -32.59
C ARG A 153 0.60 4.17 -31.60
N PRO A 154 -0.38 4.94 -31.13
CA PRO A 154 -0.16 5.87 -30.03
C PRO A 154 -0.02 5.15 -28.68
N ASP A 155 0.81 5.73 -27.82
CA ASP A 155 0.88 5.45 -26.38
C ASP A 155 0.66 6.78 -25.63
N PRO A 156 -0.48 6.98 -24.94
CA PRO A 156 -1.52 5.99 -24.65
C PRO A 156 -2.41 5.65 -25.85
N ALA A 157 -2.95 4.43 -25.87
CA ALA A 157 -3.87 3.93 -26.92
C ALA A 157 -5.15 4.77 -27.09
N THR A 158 -5.48 5.62 -26.10
CA THR A 158 -6.62 6.54 -26.11
C THR A 158 -6.29 7.89 -26.76
N ALA A 159 -5.10 8.08 -27.33
CA ALA A 159 -4.74 9.32 -27.99
C ALA A 159 -5.47 9.46 -29.33
N ASP A 160 -5.90 10.68 -29.62
CA ASP A 160 -6.43 11.06 -30.92
C ASP A 160 -5.27 11.22 -31.91
N ILE A 161 -5.47 10.72 -33.13
CA ILE A 161 -4.52 10.84 -34.23
C ILE A 161 -5.12 11.76 -35.29
N TYR A 162 -4.31 12.66 -35.80
CA TYR A 162 -4.61 13.54 -36.92
C TYR A 162 -3.60 13.30 -38.02
N ILE A 163 -4.06 13.17 -39.25
CA ILE A 163 -3.23 13.06 -40.45
C ILE A 163 -3.67 14.16 -41.42
N ASP A 164 -2.73 14.96 -41.91
CA ASP A 164 -3.02 16.13 -42.77
C ASP A 164 -4.12 17.03 -42.20
N ASP A 165 -4.01 17.31 -40.89
CA ASP A 165 -4.95 18.08 -40.07
C ASP A 165 -6.37 17.50 -39.90
N GLU A 166 -6.65 16.31 -40.46
CA GLU A 166 -7.92 15.62 -40.29
C GLU A 166 -7.83 14.54 -39.19
N LYS A 167 -8.81 14.52 -38.28
CA LYS A 167 -8.88 13.49 -37.23
C LYS A 167 -9.24 12.14 -37.86
N VAL A 168 -8.40 11.14 -37.67
CA VAL A 168 -8.61 9.80 -38.23
C VAL A 168 -9.23 8.85 -37.20
N PRO A 169 -10.09 7.91 -37.63
CA PRO A 169 -10.64 6.90 -36.73
C PRO A 169 -9.56 5.90 -36.29
N THR A 170 -9.65 5.47 -35.04
CA THR A 170 -8.76 4.45 -34.46
C THR A 170 -9.58 3.27 -33.97
N GLU A 171 -9.13 2.05 -34.23
CA GLU A 171 -9.74 0.83 -33.70
C GLU A 171 -8.81 0.20 -32.67
N ASN A 172 -9.26 0.07 -31.41
CA ASN A 172 -8.44 -0.40 -30.28
C ASN A 172 -7.10 0.34 -30.11
N GLY A 173 -7.07 1.65 -30.39
CA GLY A 173 -5.85 2.47 -30.34
C GLY A 173 -4.85 2.19 -31.45
N LEU A 174 -5.31 1.59 -32.56
CA LEU A 174 -4.53 1.38 -33.77
C LEU A 174 -5.15 2.19 -34.91
N PHE A 175 -4.34 2.98 -35.60
CA PHE A 175 -4.71 3.56 -36.89
C PHE A 175 -4.06 2.74 -38.01
N THR A 176 -4.87 2.31 -38.98
CA THR A 176 -4.42 1.59 -40.18
C THR A 176 -5.13 2.16 -41.38
N ALA A 177 -4.38 2.59 -42.40
CA ALA A 177 -4.95 3.15 -43.63
C ALA A 177 -4.01 2.96 -44.82
N THR A 178 -4.57 2.95 -46.04
CA THR A 178 -3.80 3.03 -47.29
C THR A 178 -3.83 4.46 -47.79
N MET A 179 -2.68 5.12 -47.83
CA MET A 179 -2.54 6.55 -48.13
C MET A 179 -1.69 6.78 -49.38
N LYS A 180 -1.74 7.97 -49.98
CA LYS A 180 -0.88 8.28 -51.14
C LYS A 180 0.60 8.23 -50.75
N LYS A 181 1.46 7.87 -51.70
CA LYS A 181 2.91 7.98 -51.51
C LYS A 181 3.32 9.45 -51.50
N GLY A 182 4.35 9.75 -50.74
CA GLY A 182 4.84 11.09 -50.49
C GLY A 182 4.71 11.51 -49.04
N THR A 183 4.78 12.81 -48.83
CA THR A 183 4.91 13.42 -47.51
C THR A 183 3.54 13.74 -46.91
N HIS A 184 3.27 13.22 -45.73
CA HIS A 184 2.08 13.47 -44.93
C HIS A 184 2.46 14.04 -43.57
N THR A 185 1.61 14.88 -43.01
CA THR A 185 1.80 15.39 -41.64
C THR A 185 0.99 14.56 -40.66
N TYR A 186 1.48 14.44 -39.43
CA TYR A 186 0.71 13.83 -38.35
C TYR A 186 0.80 14.63 -37.07
N ARG A 187 -0.23 14.52 -36.24
CA ARG A 187 -0.29 15.05 -34.89
C ARG A 187 -1.04 14.06 -34.00
N VAL A 188 -0.48 13.73 -32.86
CA VAL A 188 -1.07 12.82 -31.87
C VAL A 188 -1.27 13.58 -30.57
N GLU A 189 -2.47 13.49 -30.01
CA GLU A 189 -2.85 14.25 -28.83
C GLU A 189 -3.63 13.41 -27.83
N SER A 190 -3.40 13.67 -26.54
CA SER A 190 -4.20 13.08 -25.48
C SER A 190 -4.32 14.04 -24.30
N PRO A 191 -5.47 14.09 -23.60
CA PRO A 191 -5.64 14.96 -22.44
C PRO A 191 -4.55 14.77 -21.39
N MET A 192 -3.98 15.88 -20.91
CA MET A 192 -2.85 15.91 -19.97
C MET A 192 -1.55 15.27 -20.49
N TYR A 193 -1.37 15.12 -21.80
CA TYR A 193 -0.08 14.78 -22.41
C TYR A 193 0.45 15.96 -23.24
N ALA A 194 1.75 15.97 -23.51
CA ALA A 194 2.33 16.85 -24.51
C ALA A 194 2.01 16.29 -25.91
N PRO A 195 1.47 17.10 -26.83
CA PRO A 195 1.19 16.64 -28.19
C PRO A 195 2.50 16.33 -28.92
N GLU A 196 2.46 15.36 -29.80
CA GLU A 196 3.58 15.01 -30.67
C GLU A 196 3.15 15.17 -32.13
N ALA A 197 3.95 15.86 -32.93
CA ALA A 197 3.65 16.12 -34.33
C ALA A 197 4.90 15.94 -35.17
N GLY A 198 4.71 15.59 -36.43
CA GLY A 198 5.82 15.41 -37.35
C GLY A 198 5.36 15.11 -38.75
N VAL A 199 6.29 14.58 -39.52
CA VAL A 199 6.13 14.29 -40.94
C VAL A 199 6.41 12.82 -41.18
N ILE A 200 5.59 12.18 -41.99
CA ILE A 200 5.72 10.80 -42.44
C ILE A 200 6.00 10.84 -43.94
N ASP A 201 7.06 10.16 -44.36
CA ASP A 201 7.32 9.92 -45.77
C ASP A 201 6.92 8.49 -46.15
N LEU A 202 5.92 8.38 -47.03
CA LEU A 202 5.37 7.12 -47.53
C LEU A 202 6.01 6.77 -48.87
N GLY A 203 7.08 5.97 -48.80
CA GLY A 203 7.80 5.45 -49.96
C GLY A 203 7.19 4.16 -50.52
N SER A 204 8.06 3.24 -50.94
CA SER A 204 7.66 1.96 -51.55
C SER A 204 7.37 0.83 -50.56
N GLU A 205 7.71 1.02 -49.29
CA GLU A 205 7.55 0.04 -48.22
C GLU A 205 6.50 0.50 -47.21
N GLN A 206 5.84 -0.46 -46.56
CA GLN A 206 4.87 -0.17 -45.50
C GLN A 206 5.52 0.58 -44.35
N LYS A 207 4.79 1.55 -43.80
CA LYS A 207 5.25 2.33 -42.66
C LYS A 207 4.52 1.91 -41.40
N ILE A 208 5.26 1.36 -40.45
CA ILE A 208 4.76 1.06 -39.11
C ILE A 208 5.46 2.00 -38.13
N MET A 209 4.71 2.72 -37.31
CA MET A 209 5.27 3.64 -36.32
C MET A 209 4.52 3.61 -34.99
N SER A 210 5.25 3.91 -33.92
CA SER A 210 4.73 4.08 -32.57
C SER A 210 5.01 5.51 -32.13
N VAL A 211 4.02 6.17 -31.52
CA VAL A 211 4.12 7.56 -31.05
C VAL A 211 3.85 7.57 -29.55
N THR A 212 4.85 7.90 -28.73
CA THR A 212 4.74 7.85 -27.27
C THR A 212 4.69 9.25 -26.70
N LEU A 213 3.49 9.66 -26.28
CA LEU A 213 3.26 10.99 -25.75
C LEU A 213 3.89 11.15 -24.36
N LYS A 214 4.52 12.30 -24.12
CA LYS A 214 5.10 12.62 -22.81
C LYS A 214 4.01 13.11 -21.84
N PRO A 215 3.89 12.54 -20.63
CA PRO A 215 2.86 12.95 -19.67
C PRO A 215 3.07 14.39 -19.19
N ARG A 216 1.97 15.13 -19.06
CA ARG A 216 1.87 16.44 -18.38
C ARG A 216 1.00 16.34 -17.13
N PHE A 217 1.14 15.24 -16.41
CA PHE A 217 0.55 15.00 -15.11
C PHE A 217 1.52 14.19 -14.23
N GLY A 218 1.29 14.18 -12.93
CA GLY A 218 1.90 13.27 -11.98
C GLY A 218 0.87 12.75 -10.99
N TYR A 219 1.36 12.21 -9.88
CA TYR A 219 0.54 11.62 -8.82
C TYR A 219 0.99 12.13 -7.46
N LEU A 220 0.10 12.04 -6.48
CA LEU A 220 0.34 12.42 -5.09
C LEU A 220 -0.04 11.25 -4.17
N GLU A 221 0.83 10.96 -3.22
CA GLU A 221 0.56 10.05 -2.11
C GLU A 221 0.78 10.77 -0.78
N ILE A 222 -0.18 10.66 0.14
CA ILE A 222 -0.13 11.31 1.44
C ILE A 222 -0.33 10.28 2.54
N PHE A 223 0.58 10.29 3.52
CA PHE A 223 0.57 9.45 4.70
C PHE A 223 0.50 10.30 5.97
N SER A 224 -0.10 9.74 7.02
CA SER A 224 -0.04 10.28 8.37
C SER A 224 0.55 9.25 9.32
N LEU A 225 1.31 9.71 10.30
CA LEU A 225 1.91 8.90 11.36
C LEU A 225 1.71 9.56 12.73
N PRO A 226 1.49 8.79 13.80
CA PRO A 226 1.20 7.35 13.80
C PRO A 226 -0.23 7.01 13.37
N GLU A 227 -1.09 8.03 13.28
CA GLU A 227 -2.52 7.87 13.00
C GLU A 227 -2.81 7.63 11.52
N GLN A 228 -3.87 6.89 11.22
CA GLN A 228 -4.46 6.76 9.88
C GLN A 228 -5.77 7.56 9.79
N ASP A 229 -6.44 7.57 8.64
CA ASP A 229 -7.75 8.18 8.42
C ASP A 229 -7.84 9.67 8.79
N ALA A 230 -6.75 10.42 8.55
CA ALA A 230 -6.78 11.88 8.64
C ALA A 230 -7.41 12.44 7.36
N LYS A 231 -8.34 13.39 7.48
CA LYS A 231 -8.95 14.07 6.33
C LYS A 231 -7.87 14.82 5.56
N VAL A 232 -7.84 14.64 4.25
CA VAL A 232 -6.89 15.28 3.33
C VAL A 232 -7.63 16.32 2.51
N PHE A 233 -7.13 17.55 2.54
CA PHE A 233 -7.60 18.66 1.74
C PHE A 233 -6.52 19.07 0.74
N ILE A 234 -6.92 19.23 -0.52
CA ILE A 234 -6.06 19.71 -1.61
C ILE A 234 -6.66 21.04 -2.09
N ASN A 235 -5.89 22.13 -2.02
CA ASN A 235 -6.35 23.48 -2.33
C ASN A 235 -7.67 23.86 -1.61
N ASN A 236 -7.78 23.48 -0.33
CA ASN A 236 -8.93 23.68 0.55
C ASN A 236 -10.18 22.84 0.22
N GLU A 237 -10.12 21.93 -0.75
CA GLU A 237 -11.21 21.00 -1.06
C GLU A 237 -10.93 19.62 -0.45
N LEU A 238 -11.95 18.98 0.15
CA LEU A 238 -11.81 17.66 0.75
C LEU A 238 -11.59 16.62 -0.35
N ALA A 239 -10.40 16.03 -0.39
CA ALA A 239 -10.01 15.06 -1.40
C ALA A 239 -10.19 13.61 -0.94
N GLY A 240 -10.03 13.33 0.35
CA GLY A 240 -10.12 11.97 0.89
C GLY A 240 -9.55 11.84 2.29
N GLN A 241 -8.99 10.68 2.61
CA GLN A 241 -8.38 10.38 3.91
C GLN A 241 -7.04 9.66 3.74
N THR A 242 -6.13 9.78 4.71
CA THR A 242 -4.84 9.09 4.70
C THR A 242 -4.98 7.59 5.04
N PRO A 243 -4.21 6.68 4.43
CA PRO A 243 -3.34 6.91 3.27
C PRO A 243 -4.14 7.31 2.03
N TYR A 244 -3.75 8.43 1.42
CA TYR A 244 -4.43 8.99 0.25
C TYR A 244 -3.55 8.85 -0.98
N LYS A 245 -4.15 8.45 -2.10
CA LYS A 245 -3.53 8.43 -3.43
C LYS A 245 -4.41 9.16 -4.42
N SER A 246 -3.84 10.10 -5.15
CA SER A 246 -4.55 10.85 -6.18
C SER A 246 -4.67 10.08 -7.49
N ASP A 247 -5.63 10.48 -8.31
CA ASP A 247 -5.59 10.25 -9.76
C ASP A 247 -4.50 11.13 -10.42
N ARG A 248 -4.56 11.23 -11.75
CA ARG A 248 -3.65 12.09 -12.54
C ARG A 248 -3.86 13.56 -12.18
N MET A 249 -2.80 14.22 -11.70
CA MET A 249 -2.83 15.62 -11.30
C MET A 249 -2.02 16.50 -12.27
N PRO A 250 -2.54 17.65 -12.71
CA PRO A 250 -1.78 18.64 -13.47
C PRO A 250 -0.48 19.08 -12.79
N LEU A 251 0.52 19.45 -13.59
CA LEU A 251 1.85 19.89 -13.14
C LEU A 251 1.79 21.31 -12.57
N GLN A 252 1.56 21.41 -11.26
CA GLN A 252 1.58 22.65 -10.52
C GLN A 252 1.92 22.40 -9.05
N GLU A 253 2.00 23.48 -8.28
CA GLU A 253 2.05 23.41 -6.83
C GLU A 253 0.63 23.29 -6.25
N TYR A 254 0.46 22.41 -5.26
CA TYR A 254 -0.77 22.23 -4.50
C TYR A 254 -0.54 22.53 -3.03
N ARG A 255 -1.53 23.16 -2.39
CA ARG A 255 -1.60 23.30 -0.94
C ARG A 255 -2.29 22.09 -0.35
N ILE A 256 -1.61 21.39 0.54
CA ILE A 256 -2.08 20.19 1.21
C ILE A 256 -2.32 20.52 2.67
N ARG A 257 -3.51 20.21 3.16
CA ARG A 257 -3.84 20.31 4.58
C ARG A 257 -4.38 18.97 5.05
N ILE A 258 -3.93 18.52 6.21
CA ILE A 258 -4.49 17.34 6.87
C ILE A 258 -5.11 17.68 8.22
N GLU A 259 -6.22 17.02 8.54
CA GLU A 259 -6.96 17.23 9.79
C GLU A 259 -7.40 15.90 10.39
N LYS A 260 -7.28 15.79 11.72
CA LYS A 260 -7.82 14.67 12.50
C LYS A 260 -8.19 15.16 13.90
N ASP A 261 -9.26 14.62 14.47
CA ASP A 261 -9.74 14.99 15.79
C ASP A 261 -8.67 14.79 16.86
N PHE A 262 -8.54 15.75 17.78
CA PHE A 262 -7.53 15.77 18.84
C PHE A 262 -6.06 15.84 18.37
N PHE A 263 -5.83 16.25 17.12
CA PHE A 263 -4.50 16.57 16.59
C PHE A 263 -4.47 18.00 16.03
N PHE A 264 -3.30 18.62 16.05
CA PHE A 264 -3.11 19.90 15.38
C PHE A 264 -3.22 19.71 13.85
N PRO A 265 -3.96 20.57 13.13
CA PRO A 265 -3.97 20.55 11.67
C PRO A 265 -2.57 20.86 11.15
N MET A 266 -2.21 20.28 10.00
CA MET A 266 -0.91 20.48 9.38
C MET A 266 -1.08 20.88 7.93
N ASP A 267 -0.37 21.91 7.51
CA ASP A 267 -0.34 22.42 6.14
C ASP A 267 1.04 22.20 5.51
N SER A 268 1.10 21.92 4.21
CA SER A 268 2.32 21.79 3.41
C SER A 268 2.02 22.16 1.96
N THR A 269 3.05 22.47 1.17
CA THR A 269 2.94 22.56 -0.28
C THR A 269 3.67 21.41 -0.94
N VAL A 270 3.22 21.01 -2.13
CA VAL A 270 3.88 19.98 -2.96
C VAL A 270 3.76 20.34 -4.43
N THR A 271 4.88 20.21 -5.15
CA THR A 271 4.89 20.33 -6.61
C THR A 271 4.73 18.94 -7.24
N ILE A 272 3.85 18.83 -8.23
CA ILE A 272 3.64 17.61 -9.00
C ILE A 272 4.52 17.65 -10.25
N PHE A 273 5.27 16.56 -10.49
CA PHE A 273 6.20 16.43 -11.60
C PHE A 273 5.70 15.39 -12.62
N ALA A 274 6.02 15.63 -13.90
CA ALA A 274 5.64 14.77 -15.01
C ALA A 274 6.01 13.30 -14.77
N GLY A 275 5.01 12.42 -14.82
CA GLY A 275 5.17 10.96 -14.71
C GLY A 275 5.64 10.46 -13.35
N LYS A 276 5.75 11.31 -12.32
CA LYS A 276 6.24 10.94 -10.98
C LYS A 276 5.14 10.95 -9.94
N THR A 277 5.33 10.16 -8.89
CA THR A 277 4.53 10.21 -7.66
C THR A 277 5.27 11.02 -6.61
N SER A 278 4.74 12.18 -6.24
CA SER A 278 5.22 12.97 -5.10
C SER A 278 4.63 12.39 -3.81
N SER A 279 5.46 12.13 -2.80
CA SER A 279 5.01 11.56 -1.52
C SER A 279 5.20 12.54 -0.36
N LEU A 280 4.19 12.67 0.50
CA LEU A 280 4.23 13.46 1.72
C LEU A 280 3.84 12.62 2.92
N THR A 281 4.62 12.72 4.01
CA THR A 281 4.30 12.05 5.27
C THR A 281 4.22 13.07 6.39
N PHE A 282 3.05 13.17 7.02
CA PHE A 282 2.80 14.08 8.13
C PHE A 282 2.93 13.35 9.47
N LYS A 283 3.77 13.88 10.37
CA LYS A 283 3.89 13.39 11.75
C LYS A 283 2.96 14.19 12.65
N MET A 284 1.78 13.63 12.93
CA MET A 284 0.72 14.32 13.65
C MET A 284 1.10 14.55 15.11
N LYS A 285 0.74 15.73 15.64
CA LYS A 285 0.96 16.11 17.03
C LYS A 285 -0.39 16.18 17.74
N SER A 286 -0.59 15.35 18.76
CA SER A 286 -1.83 15.35 19.53
C SER A 286 -1.98 16.67 20.31
N THR A 287 -3.21 17.19 20.39
CA THR A 287 -3.57 18.31 21.26
C THR A 287 -3.86 17.85 22.69
N ILE A 288 -3.99 16.54 22.92
CA ILE A 288 -4.21 15.95 24.25
C ILE A 288 -2.90 16.06 25.03
N LYS A 289 -2.93 16.73 26.18
CA LYS A 289 -1.80 16.74 27.09
C LYS A 289 -1.53 15.31 27.56
N PRO A 290 -0.30 14.79 27.44
CA PRO A 290 0.01 13.44 27.90
C PRO A 290 -0.29 13.35 29.40
N LYS A 291 -0.95 12.27 29.79
CA LYS A 291 -1.29 12.00 31.20
C LYS A 291 0.01 11.95 31.99
N GLU A 292 0.16 12.83 32.99
CA GLU A 292 1.37 12.86 33.81
C GLU A 292 1.59 11.46 34.43
N PRO A 293 2.83 10.93 34.37
CA PRO A 293 3.12 9.61 34.91
C PRO A 293 2.81 9.61 36.40
N ARG A 294 1.93 8.70 36.81
CA ARG A 294 1.71 8.41 38.23
C ARG A 294 2.94 7.68 38.75
N ARG A 295 3.42 8.10 39.91
CA ARG A 295 4.55 7.48 40.59
C ARG A 295 4.06 6.78 41.84
N THR A 296 4.63 5.63 42.12
CA THR A 296 4.38 4.91 43.37
C THR A 296 5.44 5.31 44.37
N LEU A 297 5.00 5.64 45.58
CA LEU A 297 5.82 5.94 46.74
C LEU A 297 5.72 4.75 47.69
N VAL A 298 6.85 4.23 48.13
CA VAL A 298 6.93 3.30 49.26
C VAL A 298 7.87 3.91 50.28
N MET A 299 7.44 3.97 51.55
CA MET A 299 8.25 4.51 52.64
C MET A 299 8.23 3.59 53.85
N ALA A 300 9.38 3.49 54.50
CA ALA A 300 9.49 3.00 55.87
C ALA A 300 9.59 4.23 56.79
N GLU A 301 8.90 4.18 57.93
CA GLU A 301 8.80 5.30 58.86
C GLU A 301 9.02 4.86 60.31
N VAL A 302 9.56 5.78 61.11
CA VAL A 302 9.64 5.66 62.55
C VAL A 302 8.78 6.76 63.19
N GLY A 303 7.96 6.39 64.15
CA GLY A 303 7.19 7.27 65.00
C GLY A 303 7.89 7.42 66.35
N TYR A 304 8.02 8.66 66.82
CA TYR A 304 8.62 9.00 68.09
C TYR A 304 7.60 9.70 68.99
N HIS A 305 7.42 9.14 70.18
CA HIS A 305 6.78 9.75 71.32
C HIS A 305 7.69 9.55 72.55
N PRO A 306 7.73 10.47 73.53
CA PRO A 306 8.62 10.35 74.68
C PRO A 306 8.51 9.01 75.43
N SER A 307 7.33 8.38 75.43
CA SER A 307 7.11 7.09 76.09
C SER A 307 7.35 5.85 75.22
N GLN A 308 7.42 5.99 73.89
CA GLN A 308 7.43 4.83 72.96
C GLN A 308 7.89 5.19 71.54
N ILE A 309 8.54 4.23 70.87
CA ILE A 309 8.87 4.27 69.45
C ILE A 309 7.96 3.30 68.70
N SER A 310 7.48 3.69 67.52
CA SER A 310 6.68 2.86 66.62
C SER A 310 7.28 2.82 65.22
N PHE A 311 6.97 1.79 64.43
CA PHE A 311 7.45 1.61 63.06
C PHE A 311 6.28 1.55 62.10
N GLY A 312 6.42 2.09 60.90
CA GLY A 312 5.34 2.10 59.92
C GLY A 312 5.81 1.96 58.48
N ALA A 313 4.86 1.63 57.62
CA ALA A 313 5.04 1.58 56.18
C ALA A 313 3.93 2.41 55.51
N MET A 314 4.30 3.20 54.51
CA MET A 314 3.38 4.01 53.70
C MET A 314 3.52 3.62 52.23
N VAL A 315 2.39 3.41 51.56
CA VAL A 315 2.33 3.22 50.10
C VAL A 315 1.42 4.28 49.51
N GLY A 316 1.90 5.03 48.54
CA GLY A 316 1.15 6.11 47.88
C GLY A 316 1.26 6.06 46.37
N ILE A 317 0.25 6.58 45.67
CA ILE A 317 0.26 6.75 44.20
C ILE A 317 -0.07 8.20 43.91
N VAL A 318 0.85 8.92 43.23
CA VAL A 318 0.70 10.36 43.01
C VAL A 318 1.29 10.81 41.67
N SER A 319 0.56 11.64 40.94
CA SER A 319 1.13 12.53 39.92
C SER A 319 1.22 13.95 40.50
N LYS A 320 0.20 14.79 40.24
CA LYS A 320 -0.04 16.04 40.97
C LYS A 320 -0.92 15.83 42.19
N ASN A 321 -1.92 14.97 42.06
CA ASN A 321 -2.87 14.57 43.09
C ASN A 321 -2.82 13.04 43.22
N GLY A 322 -2.99 12.54 44.43
CA GLY A 322 -2.78 11.13 44.75
C GLY A 322 -3.42 10.74 46.06
N ALA A 323 -3.29 9.47 46.38
CA ALA A 323 -3.75 8.89 47.63
C ALA A 323 -2.66 8.01 48.22
N TYR A 324 -2.77 7.73 49.52
CA TYR A 324 -1.87 6.82 50.20
C TYR A 324 -2.61 5.99 51.25
N LEU A 325 -1.97 4.89 51.63
CA LEU A 325 -2.31 4.03 52.74
C LEU A 325 -1.07 3.88 53.63
N ARG A 326 -1.27 3.92 54.94
CA ARG A 326 -0.20 3.78 55.93
C ARG A 326 -0.61 2.83 57.03
N PHE A 327 0.33 1.99 57.44
CA PHE A 327 0.24 1.13 58.59
C PHE A 327 1.35 1.48 59.57
N ARG A 328 1.07 1.47 60.87
CA ARG A 328 2.05 1.72 61.94
C ARG A 328 1.80 0.77 63.09
N SER A 329 2.88 0.20 63.64
CA SER A 329 2.89 -0.74 64.75
C SER A 329 4.17 -0.59 65.60
N ASP A 330 4.09 -0.75 66.91
CA ASP A 330 5.26 -0.98 67.78
C ASP A 330 5.62 -2.47 67.91
N PHE A 331 4.83 -3.36 67.28
CA PHE A 331 4.89 -4.82 67.42
C PHE A 331 4.70 -5.32 68.87
N GLY A 332 4.21 -4.46 69.77
CA GLY A 332 3.85 -4.80 71.12
C GLY A 332 2.47 -5.47 71.17
N SER A 333 2.25 -6.28 72.20
CA SER A 333 0.96 -6.91 72.47
C SER A 333 0.58 -6.66 73.93
N ALA A 334 -0.61 -6.14 74.15
CA ALA A 334 -1.18 -5.96 75.48
C ALA A 334 -2.62 -6.50 75.42
N SER A 335 -2.82 -7.69 76.00
CA SER A 335 -4.14 -8.28 76.20
C SER A 335 -4.54 -8.04 77.65
N THR A 336 -5.64 -7.33 77.86
CA THR A 336 -6.08 -6.90 79.19
C THR A 336 -7.55 -7.22 79.37
N GLU A 337 -7.89 -7.89 80.48
CA GLU A 337 -9.28 -8.19 80.85
C GLU A 337 -9.86 -7.14 81.81
N GLN A 338 -9.00 -6.33 82.43
CA GLN A 338 -9.36 -5.32 83.42
C GLN A 338 -8.83 -3.93 83.02
N GLU A 339 -9.52 -2.89 83.46
CA GLU A 339 -9.19 -1.48 83.21
C GLU A 339 -9.00 -0.73 84.53
N CYS A 340 -8.02 0.19 84.58
CA CYS A 340 -7.76 1.09 85.70
C CYS A 340 -7.59 2.55 85.23
N ASP A 341 -7.65 3.48 86.18
CA ASP A 341 -7.30 4.89 86.00
C ASP A 341 -5.85 5.18 86.46
N ASP A 342 -5.40 6.43 86.35
CA ASP A 342 -4.07 6.86 86.79
C ASP A 342 -3.80 6.69 88.31
N THR A 343 -4.83 6.45 89.13
CA THR A 343 -4.67 6.13 90.56
C THR A 343 -4.36 4.65 90.81
N GLY A 344 -4.50 3.80 89.79
CA GLY A 344 -4.39 2.35 89.91
C GLY A 344 -5.65 1.69 90.48
N ALA A 345 -6.76 2.43 90.61
CA ALA A 345 -8.03 1.85 91.00
C ALA A 345 -8.70 1.18 89.79
N LEU A 346 -9.24 -0.02 89.99
CA LEU A 346 -9.97 -0.72 88.95
C LEU A 346 -11.32 -0.03 88.67
N SER A 347 -11.64 0.12 87.39
CA SER A 347 -12.89 0.71 86.91
C SER A 347 -14.14 -0.12 87.27
N ASN A 348 -13.97 -1.37 87.71
CA ASN A 348 -15.04 -2.27 88.15
C ASN A 348 -15.41 -2.10 89.64
N GLY A 349 -14.74 -1.21 90.37
CA GLY A 349 -14.99 -0.96 91.80
C GLY A 349 -14.36 -1.99 92.75
N ALA A 350 -13.50 -2.90 92.27
CA ALA A 350 -12.84 -3.92 93.09
C ALA A 350 -11.60 -3.41 93.86
N GLY A 351 -11.35 -2.09 93.87
CA GLY A 351 -10.22 -1.47 94.58
C GLY A 351 -8.95 -1.36 93.76
N THR A 352 -7.81 -1.11 94.42
CA THR A 352 -6.48 -0.94 93.82
C THR A 352 -5.64 -2.22 93.95
N PRO A 353 -5.34 -2.95 92.86
CA PRO A 353 -4.46 -4.10 92.87
C PRO A 353 -3.02 -3.72 93.24
N TYR A 354 -2.24 -4.69 93.68
CA TYR A 354 -0.81 -4.50 93.86
C TYR A 354 -0.09 -4.64 92.52
N TYR A 355 0.52 -3.56 92.05
CA TYR A 355 1.28 -3.52 90.79
C TYR A 355 2.77 -3.81 91.00
N LYS A 356 3.40 -4.45 90.02
CA LYS A 356 4.86 -4.57 89.97
C LYS A 356 5.46 -3.23 89.59
N GLU A 357 6.33 -2.70 90.45
CA GLU A 357 6.94 -1.38 90.23
C GLU A 357 7.76 -1.36 88.93
N GLY A 358 7.43 -0.44 88.03
CA GLY A 358 8.14 -0.23 86.76
C GLY A 358 7.82 -1.22 85.62
N VAL A 359 6.94 -2.22 85.85
CA VAL A 359 6.59 -3.20 84.81
C VAL A 359 5.35 -2.75 84.04
N THR A 360 5.56 -2.28 82.81
CA THR A 360 4.49 -1.81 81.91
C THR A 360 4.59 -2.42 80.53
N THR A 361 3.46 -2.86 79.98
CA THR A 361 3.34 -3.39 78.62
C THR A 361 2.64 -2.37 77.74
N LYS A 362 3.19 -2.10 76.55
CA LYS A 362 2.65 -1.12 75.61
C LYS A 362 2.37 -1.80 74.26
N ALA A 363 1.27 -1.41 73.63
CA ALA A 363 0.90 -1.86 72.29
C ALA A 363 0.32 -0.68 71.50
N ARG A 364 0.77 -0.50 70.26
CA ARG A 364 0.40 0.63 69.41
C ARG A 364 0.21 0.13 67.99
N MET A 365 -0.99 0.32 67.44
CA MET A 365 -1.30 0.02 66.03
C MET A 365 -2.20 1.07 65.40
N SER A 366 -1.99 1.42 64.13
CA SER A 366 -2.94 2.22 63.36
C SER A 366 -2.87 1.95 61.87
N ILE A 367 -4.01 2.13 61.21
CA ILE A 367 -4.15 2.18 59.77
C ILE A 367 -4.75 3.53 59.41
N THR A 368 -4.11 4.25 58.50
CA THR A 368 -4.57 5.55 58.01
C THR A 368 -4.53 5.59 56.49
N ALA A 369 -5.46 6.30 55.89
CA ALA A 369 -5.50 6.55 54.46
C ALA A 369 -5.78 8.03 54.22
N GLY A 370 -5.27 8.56 53.12
CA GLY A 370 -5.37 9.99 52.91
C GLY A 370 -5.01 10.46 51.52
N TYR A 371 -5.03 11.78 51.40
CA TYR A 371 -4.73 12.51 50.19
C TYR A 371 -3.25 12.91 50.18
N LEU A 372 -2.59 12.69 49.04
CA LEU A 372 -1.19 13.01 48.80
C LEU A 372 -1.10 13.96 47.60
N ARG A 373 -0.46 15.11 47.76
CA ARG A 373 -0.39 16.13 46.70
C ARG A 373 1.03 16.62 46.50
N GLN A 374 1.39 16.79 45.23
CA GLN A 374 2.59 17.54 44.86
C GLN A 374 2.31 19.04 44.93
N ILE A 375 3.00 19.74 45.83
CA ILE A 375 2.84 21.19 46.00
C ILE A 375 3.74 21.93 45.01
N ILE A 376 5.03 21.63 45.06
CA ILE A 376 6.07 22.14 44.16
C ILE A 376 7.10 21.02 43.93
N LYS A 377 7.85 21.01 42.83
CA LYS A 377 8.98 20.06 42.72
C LYS A 377 10.12 20.60 43.60
N PRO A 378 10.61 19.88 44.63
CA PRO A 378 10.42 18.46 44.97
C PRO A 378 9.56 18.14 46.21
N LEU A 379 8.73 19.06 46.70
CA LEU A 379 7.94 18.96 47.92
C LEU A 379 6.51 18.44 47.70
N TYR A 380 6.12 17.45 48.52
CA TYR A 380 4.77 16.89 48.59
C TYR A 380 4.20 17.10 50.00
N ALA A 381 2.88 17.17 50.10
CA ALA A 381 2.17 17.21 51.37
C ALA A 381 1.12 16.09 51.40
N TYR A 382 0.89 15.53 52.58
CA TYR A 382 -0.14 14.54 52.80
C TYR A 382 -0.98 14.86 54.03
N ILE A 383 -2.25 14.47 53.97
CA ILE A 383 -3.18 14.56 55.08
C ILE A 383 -4.12 13.36 55.01
N GLY A 384 -4.41 12.75 56.16
CA GLY A 384 -5.24 11.56 56.20
C GLY A 384 -5.86 11.31 57.56
N ALA A 385 -6.74 10.33 57.57
CA ALA A 385 -7.42 9.87 58.76
C ALA A 385 -7.57 8.35 58.72
N GLY A 386 -7.89 7.76 59.86
CA GLY A 386 -8.12 6.34 59.98
C GLY A 386 -8.43 5.96 61.40
N TYR A 387 -7.95 4.78 61.80
CA TYR A 387 -8.21 4.23 63.12
C TYR A 387 -6.92 3.81 63.79
N GLY A 388 -6.81 4.11 65.08
CA GLY A 388 -5.66 3.77 65.90
C GLY A 388 -6.06 3.24 67.25
N ASN A 389 -5.22 2.37 67.78
CA ASN A 389 -5.27 1.88 69.14
C ASN A 389 -3.87 2.01 69.75
N ARG A 390 -3.81 2.59 70.95
CA ARG A 390 -2.65 2.64 71.83
C ARG A 390 -3.11 2.16 73.20
N ALA A 391 -2.59 1.02 73.63
CA ALA A 391 -2.83 0.45 74.94
C ALA A 391 -1.56 0.56 75.80
N LEU A 392 -1.75 0.99 77.05
CA LEU A 392 -0.73 0.91 78.09
C LEU A 392 -1.33 0.08 79.24
N ALA A 393 -0.66 -1.00 79.60
CA ALA A 393 -1.07 -1.89 80.67
C ALA A 393 0.00 -1.99 81.76
N TRP A 394 -0.45 -2.06 83.01
CA TRP A 394 0.39 -2.33 84.18
C TRP A 394 0.24 -3.79 84.59
N GLU A 395 1.34 -4.41 85.01
CA GLU A 395 1.33 -5.79 85.47
C GLU A 395 1.13 -5.86 86.99
N THR A 396 0.17 -6.66 87.45
CA THR A 396 -0.02 -6.94 88.88
C THR A 396 1.05 -7.90 89.39
N ILE A 397 1.18 -8.03 90.73
CA ILE A 397 2.07 -9.03 91.34
C ILE A 397 1.71 -10.44 90.87
N ASP A 398 0.41 -10.70 90.64
CA ASP A 398 -0.14 -11.97 90.17
C ASP A 398 0.06 -12.21 88.66
N GLY A 399 0.67 -11.26 87.95
CA GLY A 399 0.99 -11.36 86.52
C GLY A 399 -0.17 -10.99 85.59
N GLU A 400 -1.23 -10.37 86.11
CA GLU A 400 -2.36 -9.90 85.29
C GLU A 400 -2.04 -8.52 84.68
N LEU A 401 -2.42 -8.32 83.42
CA LEU A 401 -2.27 -7.03 82.74
C LEU A 401 -3.55 -6.21 82.86
N VAL A 402 -3.47 -5.06 83.52
CA VAL A 402 -4.55 -4.10 83.70
C VAL A 402 -4.31 -2.87 82.84
N LYS A 403 -5.25 -2.54 81.95
CA LYS A 403 -5.12 -1.42 81.02
C LYS A 403 -5.40 -0.10 81.74
N ASN A 404 -4.42 0.80 81.73
CA ASN A 404 -4.62 2.17 82.17
C ASN A 404 -5.37 2.95 81.09
N THR A 405 -6.56 3.45 81.41
CA THR A 405 -7.47 4.12 80.48
C THR A 405 -7.10 5.58 80.18
N ASP A 406 -6.42 6.26 81.11
CA ASP A 406 -5.96 7.64 80.96
C ASP A 406 -4.76 7.74 80.00
N HIS A 407 -3.91 6.73 80.03
CA HIS A 407 -2.78 6.55 79.12
C HIS A 407 -3.08 5.65 77.91
N SER A 408 -4.30 5.14 77.76
CA SER A 408 -4.72 4.42 76.55
C SER A 408 -5.59 5.30 75.66
N ALA A 409 -5.44 5.16 74.34
CA ALA A 409 -6.21 5.91 73.37
C ALA A 409 -6.63 5.00 72.21
N THR A 410 -7.93 4.88 72.00
CA THR A 410 -8.53 4.13 70.88
C THR A 410 -9.52 5.03 70.17
N GLY A 411 -9.47 5.07 68.84
CA GLY A 411 -10.43 5.83 68.05
C GLY A 411 -9.84 6.41 66.77
N VAL A 412 -10.35 7.58 66.37
CA VAL A 412 -9.96 8.26 65.14
C VAL A 412 -8.47 8.61 65.18
N ALA A 413 -7.72 8.13 64.19
CA ALA A 413 -6.38 8.57 63.92
C ALA A 413 -6.40 9.67 62.86
N ALA A 414 -5.63 10.73 63.06
CA ALA A 414 -5.45 11.79 62.07
C ALA A 414 -3.96 12.04 61.86
N GLU A 415 -3.59 12.41 60.64
CA GLU A 415 -2.19 12.68 60.31
C GLU A 415 -2.04 13.76 59.25
N LEU A 416 -0.91 14.46 59.34
CA LEU A 416 -0.47 15.43 58.34
C LEU A 416 1.05 15.39 58.25
N GLY A 417 1.59 15.66 57.07
CA GLY A 417 3.03 15.75 56.92
C GLY A 417 3.48 16.20 55.54
N ALA A 418 4.80 16.27 55.40
CA ALA A 418 5.47 16.67 54.19
C ALA A 418 6.48 15.61 53.76
N ILE A 419 6.68 15.47 52.44
CA ILE A 419 7.68 14.58 51.85
C ILE A 419 8.55 15.39 50.91
N GLY A 420 9.86 15.40 51.17
CA GLY A 420 10.88 15.94 50.29
C GLY A 420 11.45 14.85 49.38
N ARG A 421 11.50 15.10 48.08
CA ARG A 421 12.06 14.16 47.09
C ARG A 421 13.47 14.55 46.65
N LEU A 422 14.40 13.60 46.65
CA LEU A 422 15.74 13.76 46.08
C LEU A 422 16.02 12.63 45.08
N GLY A 423 15.83 12.91 43.78
CA GLY A 423 15.95 11.89 42.74
C GLY A 423 14.86 10.82 42.84
N GLN A 424 15.25 9.58 43.13
CA GLN A 424 14.32 8.48 43.46
C GLN A 424 14.04 8.41 44.96
N PHE A 425 14.89 8.95 45.82
CA PHE A 425 14.72 8.89 47.27
C PHE A 425 13.70 9.92 47.76
N ALA A 426 13.08 9.62 48.90
CA ALA A 426 12.13 10.47 49.57
C ALA A 426 12.39 10.47 51.07
N VAL A 427 12.25 11.63 51.71
CA VAL A 427 12.29 11.78 53.17
C VAL A 427 10.97 12.40 53.63
N SER A 428 10.33 11.83 54.64
CA SER A 428 9.09 12.36 55.22
C SER A 428 9.31 12.89 56.63
N VAL A 429 8.55 13.92 56.97
CA VAL A 429 8.29 14.35 58.34
C VAL A 429 6.78 14.51 58.51
N GLY A 430 6.25 14.14 59.66
CA GLY A 430 4.81 14.17 59.90
C GLY A 430 4.44 14.22 61.36
N PHE A 431 3.17 14.52 61.59
CA PHE A 431 2.54 14.52 62.89
C PHE A 431 1.30 13.63 62.82
N GLN A 432 1.17 12.76 63.81
CA GLN A 432 0.03 11.86 63.94
C GLN A 432 -0.61 12.02 65.31
N THR A 433 -1.93 11.84 65.35
CA THR A 433 -2.65 11.70 66.61
C THR A 433 -3.61 10.52 66.60
N VAL A 434 -3.86 9.94 67.78
CA VAL A 434 -4.92 8.96 68.03
C VAL A 434 -5.85 9.52 69.09
N ASN A 435 -7.14 9.66 68.73
CA ASN A 435 -8.22 10.22 69.54
C ASN A 435 -7.88 11.58 70.19
N PHE A 436 -6.98 12.37 69.57
CA PHE A 436 -6.43 13.63 70.11
C PHE A 436 -5.73 13.54 71.47
N LYS A 437 -5.59 12.34 72.05
CA LYS A 437 -4.94 12.10 73.36
C LYS A 437 -3.47 11.70 73.21
N TYR A 438 -3.15 10.99 72.13
CA TYR A 438 -1.80 10.51 71.85
C TYR A 438 -1.25 11.21 70.62
N HIS A 439 -0.02 11.71 70.69
CA HIS A 439 0.64 12.47 69.63
C HIS A 439 2.01 11.89 69.31
N GLU A 440 2.31 11.69 68.03
CA GLU A 440 3.57 11.14 67.56
C GLU A 440 4.16 12.03 66.46
N LEU A 441 5.46 12.29 66.54
CA LEU A 441 6.22 12.81 65.41
C LEU A 441 6.72 11.63 64.59
N SER A 442 6.58 11.70 63.27
CA SER A 442 7.06 10.65 62.37
C SER A 442 8.15 11.18 61.45
N ALA A 443 9.18 10.37 61.22
CA ALA A 443 10.16 10.58 60.17
C ALA A 443 10.26 9.32 59.31
N GLY A 444 10.47 9.46 58.01
CA GLY A 444 10.50 8.32 57.10
C GLY A 444 11.47 8.48 55.96
N ILE A 445 11.90 7.35 55.41
CA ILE A 445 12.73 7.26 54.21
C ILE A 445 12.05 6.31 53.24
N GLY A 446 12.04 6.68 51.97
CA GLY A 446 11.38 5.91 50.94
C GLY A 446 11.91 6.18 49.55
N PHE A 447 11.20 5.65 48.56
CA PHE A 447 11.55 5.79 47.16
C PHE A 447 10.32 5.95 46.27
N PHE A 448 10.49 6.73 45.20
CA PHE A 448 9.54 6.90 44.11
C PHE A 448 10.00 6.09 42.89
N PHE A 449 9.08 5.33 42.28
CA PHE A 449 9.31 4.64 41.02
C PHE A 449 8.12 4.80 40.06
#